data_AF-A0A0B7GZL6-F1
#
_entry.id   AF-A0A0B7GZL6-F1
#
_cell.length_a   1.000
_cell.length_b   1.000
_cell.length_c   1.000
_cell.angle_alpha   90.00
_cell.angle_beta   90.00
_cell.angle_gamma   90.00
#
_symmetry.space_group_name_H-M   'P 1'
#
loop_
_entity.id
_entity.type
_entity.pdbx_description
1 polymer ?
#
loop_
_entity_poly.entity_id
_entity_poly.type
_entity_poly.pdbx_seq_one_letter_code
_entity_poly.pdbx_strand_id
1 'polypeptide(L)'
;MPDHIPKEFKDRSILWNKVEMAEKNSNAQLARQFIIGLPKELSLSENKNLVERFIKENLTSQGMIVDYAIHDESQDKNGNIHCHIMTIMRPINEKGEFLAKSKKEYILDEKGERFKQK
;
A
#
# COMPACT_ATOMS: atom_id res chain seq x y z
N MET A 1 5.10 1.05 9.36
CA MET A 1 3.64 0.91 9.52
C MET A 1 3.19 1.86 10.61
N PRO A 2 1.94 2.37 10.55
CA PRO A 2 1.33 3.12 11.66
C PRO A 2 1.26 2.30 12.96
N ASP A 3 1.25 2.97 14.11
CA ASP A 3 1.37 2.32 15.43
C ASP A 3 0.16 1.48 15.83
N HIS A 4 -1.04 1.83 15.33
CA HIS A 4 -2.29 1.12 15.62
C HIS A 4 -2.46 -0.18 14.83
N ILE A 5 -1.54 -0.48 13.91
CA ILE A 5 -1.60 -1.69 13.09
C ILE A 5 -1.20 -2.92 13.93
N PRO A 6 -1.96 -4.03 13.85
CA PRO A 6 -1.60 -5.28 14.51
C PRO A 6 -0.16 -5.70 14.20
N LYS A 7 0.62 -5.99 15.26
CA LYS A 7 2.05 -6.35 15.12
C LYS A 7 2.28 -7.60 14.26
N GLU A 8 1.30 -8.50 14.19
CA GLU A 8 1.32 -9.70 13.34
C GLU A 8 1.44 -9.37 11.85
N PHE A 9 0.99 -8.18 11.40
CA PHE A 9 1.13 -7.75 10.01
C PHE A 9 2.55 -7.33 9.64
N LYS A 10 3.52 -7.43 10.57
CA LYS A 10 4.95 -7.43 10.22
C LYS A 10 5.36 -8.70 9.48
N ASP A 11 4.65 -9.80 9.70
CA ASP A 11 4.84 -11.01 8.91
C ASP A 11 4.13 -10.83 7.55
N ARG A 12 4.92 -10.92 6.48
CA ARG A 12 4.45 -10.73 5.11
C ARG A 12 3.35 -11.73 4.74
N SER A 13 3.50 -12.99 5.13
CA SER A 13 2.54 -14.04 4.80
C SER A 13 1.22 -13.80 5.54
N ILE A 14 1.26 -13.41 6.82
CA ILE A 14 0.05 -13.08 7.59
C ILE A 14 -0.68 -11.89 6.94
N LEU A 15 0.04 -10.79 6.65
CA LEU A 15 -0.55 -9.61 6.04
C LEU A 15 -1.24 -9.93 4.72
N TRP A 16 -0.53 -10.55 3.78
CA TRP A 16 -1.06 -10.77 2.43
C TRP A 16 -2.18 -11.80 2.39
N ASN A 17 -2.12 -12.87 3.20
CA ASN A 17 -3.25 -13.80 3.33
C ASN A 17 -4.51 -13.10 3.88
N LYS A 18 -4.35 -12.20 4.86
CA LYS A 18 -5.48 -11.44 5.41
C LYS A 18 -6.06 -10.45 4.39
N VAL A 19 -5.22 -9.82 3.57
CA VAL A 19 -5.64 -8.95 2.47
C VAL A 19 -6.46 -9.75 1.45
N GLU A 20 -5.97 -10.90 1.02
CA GLU A 20 -6.71 -11.78 0.10
C GLU A 20 -8.09 -12.17 0.64
N MET A 21 -8.17 -12.55 1.92
CA MET A 21 -9.46 -12.87 2.57
C MET A 21 -10.41 -11.67 2.66
N ALA A 22 -9.89 -10.45 2.82
CA ALA A 22 -10.70 -9.23 2.90
C ALA A 22 -11.24 -8.80 1.53
N GLU A 23 -10.58 -9.20 0.44
CA GLU A 23 -10.91 -8.87 -0.94
C GLU A 23 -11.75 -9.95 -1.63
N LYS A 24 -13.06 -9.94 -1.34
CA LYS A 24 -13.98 -11.03 -1.70
C LYS A 24 -14.34 -11.15 -3.19
N ASN A 25 -14.12 -10.12 -3.99
CA ASN A 25 -14.50 -10.17 -5.41
C ASN A 25 -13.36 -10.77 -6.23
N SER A 26 -13.70 -11.60 -7.22
CA SER A 26 -12.71 -12.22 -8.12
C SER A 26 -11.86 -11.22 -8.92
N ASN A 27 -12.36 -10.00 -9.10
CA ASN A 27 -11.67 -8.90 -9.77
C ASN A 27 -11.19 -7.81 -8.78
N ALA A 28 -11.11 -8.12 -7.49
CA ALA A 28 -10.67 -7.16 -6.49
C ALA A 28 -9.19 -6.81 -6.67
N GLN A 29 -8.87 -5.53 -6.52
CA GLN A 29 -7.49 -5.07 -6.36
C GLN A 29 -7.03 -5.34 -4.92
N LEU A 30 -5.96 -6.12 -4.77
CA LEU A 30 -5.35 -6.44 -3.47
C LEU A 30 -4.41 -5.34 -2.98
N ALA A 31 -3.62 -4.79 -3.91
CA ALA A 31 -2.56 -3.83 -3.63
C ALA A 31 -2.50 -2.74 -4.69
N ARG A 32 -1.83 -1.65 -4.32
CA ARG A 32 -1.24 -0.69 -5.25
C ARG A 32 0.27 -0.86 -5.23
N GLN A 33 0.88 -0.96 -6.41
CA GLN A 33 2.33 -1.10 -6.55
C GLN A 33 2.93 0.18 -7.16
N PHE A 34 4.07 0.58 -6.64
CA PHE A 34 4.96 1.58 -7.20
C PHE A 34 6.31 0.92 -7.47
N ILE A 35 6.94 1.29 -8.58
CA ILE A 35 8.30 0.91 -8.92
C ILE A 35 9.08 2.21 -9.06
N ILE A 36 10.08 2.40 -8.22
CA ILE A 36 10.90 3.63 -8.21
C ILE A 36 12.34 3.28 -8.54
N GLY A 37 12.93 3.99 -9.51
CA GLY A 37 14.36 3.92 -9.77
C GLY A 37 15.14 4.60 -8.65
N LEU A 38 16.29 4.03 -8.31
CA LEU A 38 17.15 4.51 -7.24
C LEU A 38 18.50 4.98 -7.81
N PRO A 39 19.11 6.05 -7.25
CA PRO A 39 20.42 6.53 -7.70
C PRO A 39 21.50 5.45 -7.53
N LYS A 40 22.26 5.20 -8.59
CA LYS A 40 23.38 4.24 -8.58
C LYS A 40 24.63 4.78 -7.88
N GLU A 41 24.69 6.10 -7.73
CA GLU A 41 25.77 6.82 -7.07
C GLU A 41 25.73 6.64 -5.54
N LEU A 42 24.58 6.25 -5.01
CA LEU A 42 24.37 5.97 -3.59
C LEU A 42 24.68 4.51 -3.27
N SER A 43 25.25 4.27 -2.09
CA SER A 43 25.34 2.93 -1.53
C SER A 43 23.96 2.33 -1.29
N LEU A 44 23.88 1.00 -1.20
CA LEU A 44 22.62 0.32 -0.89
C LEU A 44 22.01 0.79 0.45
N SER A 45 22.83 1.15 1.43
CA SER A 45 22.34 1.66 2.72
C SER A 45 21.77 3.07 2.61
N GLU A 46 22.37 3.95 1.81
CA GLU A 46 21.83 5.29 1.54
C GLU A 46 20.53 5.21 0.75
N ASN A 47 20.48 4.32 -0.25
CA ASN A 47 19.27 4.02 -1.01
C ASN A 47 18.15 3.47 -0.11
N LYS A 48 18.46 2.56 0.82
CA LYS A 48 17.51 2.09 1.81
C LYS A 48 16.98 3.24 2.67
N ASN A 49 17.85 4.11 3.17
CA ASN A 49 17.44 5.27 3.97
C ASN A 49 16.51 6.21 3.17
N LEU A 50 16.85 6.47 1.90
CA LEU A 50 16.05 7.28 0.99
C LEU A 50 14.63 6.70 0.81
N VAL A 51 14.55 5.40 0.53
CA VAL A 51 13.27 4.67 0.39
C VAL A 51 12.45 4.72 1.68
N GLU A 52 13.08 4.41 2.82
CA GLU A 52 12.38 4.39 4.11
C GLU A 52 11.87 5.78 4.51
N ARG A 53 12.64 6.85 4.22
CA ARG A 53 12.19 8.23 4.42
C ARG A 53 11.01 8.58 3.52
N PHE A 54 11.09 8.27 2.23
CA PHE A 54 9.99 8.48 1.28
C PHE A 54 8.72 7.76 1.74
N ILE A 55 8.83 6.48 2.11
CA ILE A 55 7.73 5.67 2.64
C ILE A 55 7.14 6.32 3.90
N LYS A 56 8.00 6.78 4.82
CA LYS A 56 7.57 7.39 6.07
C LYS A 56 6.76 8.66 5.82
N GLU A 57 7.32 9.59 5.05
CA GLU A 57 6.78 10.92 4.81
C GLU A 57 5.49 10.89 3.98
N ASN A 58 5.39 9.98 3.01
CA ASN A 58 4.32 10.03 2.00
C ASN A 58 3.27 8.93 2.14
N LEU A 59 3.60 7.78 2.74
CA LEU A 59 2.71 6.61 2.76
C LEU A 59 2.27 6.27 4.18
N THR A 60 3.22 5.93 5.07
CA THR A 60 2.84 5.49 6.42
C THR A 60 2.32 6.64 7.28
N SER A 61 2.75 7.89 7.03
CA SER A 61 2.18 9.09 7.65
C SER A 61 0.70 9.27 7.34
N GLN A 62 0.23 8.74 6.20
CA GLN A 62 -1.16 8.75 5.76
C GLN A 62 -1.93 7.50 6.22
N GLY A 63 -1.36 6.71 7.13
CA GLY A 63 -2.02 5.51 7.66
C GLY A 63 -1.87 4.25 6.81
N MET A 64 -1.06 4.28 5.73
CA MET A 64 -0.89 3.12 4.85
C MET A 64 0.06 2.06 5.44
N ILE A 65 -0.27 0.79 5.22
CA ILE A 65 0.68 -0.33 5.39
C ILE A 65 1.49 -0.47 4.10
N VAL A 66 2.80 -0.64 4.24
CA VAL A 66 3.74 -0.72 3.12
C VAL A 66 4.61 -1.96 3.27
N ASP A 67 4.70 -2.73 2.21
CA ASP A 67 5.68 -3.78 1.99
C ASP A 67 6.60 -3.32 0.85
N TYR A 68 7.92 -3.43 1.02
CA TYR A 68 8.86 -2.99 0.00
C TYR A 68 10.05 -3.94 -0.14
N ALA A 69 10.63 -3.94 -1.33
CA ALA A 69 11.86 -4.66 -1.65
C ALA A 69 12.73 -3.79 -2.57
N ILE A 70 14.05 -3.79 -2.33
CA ILE A 70 15.02 -3.14 -3.21
C ILE A 70 15.68 -4.25 -4.02
N HIS A 71 15.65 -4.11 -5.34
CA HIS A 71 16.40 -4.93 -6.27
C HIS A 71 17.65 -4.16 -6.68
N ASP A 72 18.80 -4.78 -6.45
CA ASP A 72 20.10 -4.28 -6.87
C ASP A 72 20.58 -5.11 -8.06
N GLU A 73 20.28 -4.61 -9.27
CA GLU A 73 20.76 -5.17 -10.53
C GLU A 73 22.02 -4.39 -11.00
N SER A 74 22.82 -3.86 -10.07
CA SER A 74 24.07 -3.15 -10.41
C SER A 74 25.08 -4.01 -11.15
N GLN A 75 25.01 -5.34 -10.96
CA GLN A 75 25.84 -6.32 -11.66
C GLN A 75 25.28 -6.71 -13.04
N ASP A 76 24.06 -6.29 -13.38
CA ASP A 76 23.45 -6.55 -14.68
C ASP A 76 23.78 -5.44 -15.68
N LYS A 77 23.62 -5.73 -16.98
CA LYS A 77 23.99 -4.82 -18.08
C LYS A 77 23.34 -3.43 -18.00
N ASN A 78 22.21 -3.30 -17.31
CA ASN A 78 21.46 -2.04 -17.23
C ASN A 78 21.81 -1.21 -15.99
N GLY A 79 22.55 -1.77 -15.01
CA GLY A 79 22.98 -1.06 -13.80
C GLY A 79 21.84 -0.45 -12.98
N ASN A 80 20.65 -1.06 -13.03
CA ASN A 80 19.41 -0.47 -12.53
C ASN A 80 19.13 -0.91 -11.09
N ILE A 81 19.21 0.01 -10.14
CA ILE A 81 18.75 -0.23 -8.78
C ILE A 81 17.32 0.31 -8.68
N HIS A 82 16.37 -0.49 -8.22
CA HIS A 82 14.98 -0.06 -8.11
C HIS A 82 14.30 -0.64 -6.87
N CYS A 83 13.24 0.02 -6.42
CA CYS A 83 12.43 -0.44 -5.30
C CYS A 83 11.00 -0.72 -5.75
N HIS A 84 10.52 -1.92 -5.43
CA HIS A 84 9.10 -2.24 -5.45
C HIS A 84 8.50 -1.86 -4.11
N ILE A 85 7.44 -1.04 -4.14
CA ILE A 85 6.68 -0.64 -2.97
C ILE A 85 5.23 -1.07 -3.20
N MET A 86 4.67 -1.84 -2.29
CA MET A 86 3.29 -2.30 -2.32
C MET A 86 2.53 -1.78 -1.09
N THR A 87 1.35 -1.21 -1.33
CA THR A 87 0.41 -0.80 -0.26
C THR A 87 -0.89 -1.58 -0.39
N ILE A 88 -1.51 -1.94 0.73
CA ILE A 88 -2.84 -2.54 0.74
C ILE A 88 -3.92 -1.52 0.35
N MET A 89 -5.06 -1.99 -0.17
CA MET A 89 -6.13 -1.11 -0.66
C MET A 89 -7.10 -0.61 0.42
N ARG A 90 -7.12 -1.25 1.59
CA ARG A 90 -8.07 -0.95 2.68
C ARG A 90 -7.34 -0.33 3.87
N PRO A 91 -7.89 0.73 4.48
CA PRO A 91 -7.42 1.18 5.78
C PRO A 91 -7.79 0.14 6.85
N ILE A 92 -7.02 0.14 7.95
CA ILE A 92 -7.26 -0.71 9.12
C ILE A 92 -7.52 0.20 10.32
N ASN A 93 -8.59 -0.08 11.07
CA ASN A 93 -8.95 0.68 12.26
C ASN A 93 -8.10 0.26 13.49
N GLU A 94 -8.27 0.96 14.60
CA GLU A 94 -7.55 0.68 15.87
C GLU A 94 -7.83 -0.72 16.45
N LYS A 95 -8.91 -1.38 16.02
CA LYS A 95 -9.25 -2.75 16.40
C LYS A 95 -8.59 -3.81 15.52
N GLY A 96 -7.83 -3.39 14.51
CA GLY A 96 -7.20 -4.29 13.54
C GLY A 96 -8.14 -4.78 12.43
N GLU A 97 -9.29 -4.14 12.23
CA GLU A 97 -10.28 -4.55 11.23
C GLU A 97 -10.13 -3.75 9.93
N PHE A 98 -10.26 -4.44 8.79
CA PHE A 98 -10.25 -3.82 7.47
C PHE A 98 -11.52 -3.01 7.24
N LEU A 99 -11.36 -1.74 6.86
CA LEU A 99 -12.44 -0.83 6.54
C LEU A 99 -12.83 -0.88 5.05
N ALA A 100 -13.87 -0.12 4.70
CA ALA A 100 -14.25 0.08 3.30
C ALA A 100 -13.15 0.87 2.55
N LYS A 101 -12.87 0.48 1.29
CA LYS A 101 -11.89 1.17 0.42
C LYS A 101 -12.29 2.61 0.10
N SER A 102 -13.60 2.85 0.02
CA SER A 102 -14.17 4.14 -0.34
C SER A 102 -15.45 4.38 0.42
N LYS A 103 -15.72 5.67 0.67
CA LYS A 103 -17.02 6.13 1.13
C LYS A 103 -17.96 6.18 -0.08
N LYS A 104 -19.15 5.61 0.05
CA LYS A 104 -20.22 5.74 -0.94
C LYS A 104 -21.19 6.80 -0.46
N GLU A 105 -21.31 7.89 -1.20
CA GLU A 105 -22.33 8.91 -0.99
C GLU A 105 -23.32 8.83 -2.14
N TYR A 106 -24.61 8.80 -1.80
CA TYR A 106 -25.68 8.73 -2.79
C TYR A 106 -26.24 10.13 -3.00
N ILE A 107 -26.35 10.54 -4.26
CA ILE A 107 -27.12 11.73 -4.63
C ILE A 107 -28.60 11.38 -4.43
N LEU A 108 -29.29 12.16 -3.62
CA LEU A 108 -30.71 11.99 -3.32
C LEU A 108 -31.52 13.04 -4.10
N ASP A 109 -32.74 12.70 -4.49
CA ASP A 109 -33.70 13.66 -5.04
C ASP A 109 -34.38 14.48 -3.94
N GLU A 110 -35.29 15.38 -4.32
CA GLU A 110 -36.05 16.23 -3.39
C GLU A 110 -36.90 15.43 -2.38
N LYS A 111 -37.17 14.15 -2.65
CA LYS A 111 -37.93 13.25 -1.78
C LYS A 111 -37.01 12.40 -0.89
N GLY A 112 -35.69 12.56 -1.00
CA GLY A 112 -34.70 11.78 -0.27
C GLY A 112 -34.45 10.40 -0.89
N GLU A 113 -34.94 10.12 -2.10
CA GLU A 113 -34.72 8.85 -2.79
C GLU A 113 -33.44 8.89 -3.61
N ARG A 114 -32.76 7.75 -3.74
CA ARG A 114 -31.50 7.67 -4.50
C ARG A 114 -31.76 7.96 -5.98
N PHE A 115 -31.06 8.96 -6.51
CA PHE A 115 -31.10 9.26 -7.93
C PHE A 115 -30.54 8.07 -8.73
N LYS A 116 -31.38 7.41 -9.52
CA LYS A 116 -30.94 6.34 -10.44
C LYS A 116 -30.55 6.97 -11.76
N GLN A 117 -29.25 7.15 -12.01
CA GLN A 117 -28.78 7.39 -13.38
C GLN A 117 -29.07 6.13 -14.21
N LYS A 118 -29.79 6.31 -15.33
CA LYS A 118 -29.99 5.28 -16.35
C LYS A 118 -28.71 5.04 -17.14
#